data_AF-V3ZFB4-F1
#
_entry.id   AF-V3ZFB4-F1
#
_cell.length_a   1.000
_cell.length_b   1.000
_cell.length_c   1.000
_cell.angle_alpha   90.00
_cell.angle_beta   90.00
_cell.angle_gamma   90.00
#
_symmetry.space_group_name_H-M   'P 1'
#
loop_
_entity.id
_entity.type
_entity.pdbx_description
1 polymer ?
#
loop_
_entity_poly.entity_id
_entity_poly.type
_entity_poly.pdbx_seq_one_letter_code
_entity_poly.pdbx_strand_id
1 'polypeptide(L)'
;MAIILRSYCTSGFFIFRYMWWTEQESNVAAMFLYAVQNTPIKTITHNFLESGHSHMEVDSMHAAIECEKKHVPVYTVLDWITIFRRARRKRPYEVNNLHNDDFLDFQMLARSIMKNRKRDHDGNIVNWLLIKCLRYQKDLPGIIQYRHRYTDQYRRINVFNRGRPPILVLQKAYKSLIPICKAKKNDLVKLCTQGVIPNELHLWYKSLPTSNQAKDSVPEPAQTDSGEDDDESGSGNDTE
;
A
#
# COMPACT_ATOMS: atom_id res chain seq x y z
N MET A 1 5.49 -10.90 9.43
CA MET A 1 4.20 -11.38 8.91
C MET A 1 3.40 -10.18 8.48
N ALA A 2 3.09 -10.08 7.19
CA ALA A 2 2.00 -9.23 6.74
C ALA A 2 0.81 -10.16 6.47
N ILE A 3 -0.38 -9.71 6.85
CA ILE A 3 -1.62 -10.49 6.68
C ILE A 3 -2.43 -9.78 5.60
N ILE A 4 -2.74 -10.49 4.51
CA ILE A 4 -3.66 -9.99 3.49
C ILE A 4 -5.05 -10.54 3.80
N LEU A 5 -6.01 -9.63 3.99
CA LEU A 5 -7.42 -9.94 4.14
C LEU A 5 -8.12 -9.79 2.79
N ARG A 6 -8.74 -10.88 2.30
CA ARG A 6 -9.63 -10.80 1.13
C ARG A 6 -11.08 -10.78 1.60
N SER A 7 -11.81 -9.74 1.22
CA SER A 7 -13.27 -9.70 1.25
C SER A 7 -13.78 -10.22 -0.09
N TYR A 8 -14.67 -11.22 -0.08
CA TYR A 8 -15.36 -11.68 -1.28
C TYR A 8 -16.43 -10.66 -1.65
N CYS A 9 -16.07 -9.70 -2.51
CA CYS A 9 -17.01 -8.92 -3.32
C CYS A 9 -16.66 -9.18 -4.79
N THR A 10 -17.65 -9.51 -5.59
CA THR A 10 -17.54 -9.89 -7.01
C THR A 10 -17.15 -8.69 -7.86
N SER A 11 -15.88 -8.31 -7.85
CA SER A 11 -15.18 -7.46 -8.83
C SER A 11 -13.74 -7.32 -8.35
N GLY A 12 -12.77 -7.77 -9.13
CA GLY A 12 -11.35 -7.79 -8.77
C GLY A 12 -10.74 -6.39 -8.63
N PHE A 13 -10.98 -5.70 -7.52
CA PHE A 13 -10.37 -4.44 -7.15
C PHE A 13 -9.52 -4.62 -5.89
N PHE A 14 -8.21 -4.35 -6.02
CA PHE A 14 -7.28 -4.24 -4.90
C PHE A 14 -6.90 -2.76 -4.78
N ILE A 15 -7.21 -2.15 -3.64
CA ILE A 15 -6.84 -0.76 -3.32
C ILE A 15 -5.73 -0.82 -2.27
N PHE A 16 -4.55 -0.34 -2.61
CA PHE A 16 -3.47 -0.08 -1.65
C PHE A 16 -3.42 1.43 -1.39
N ARG A 17 -3.50 1.84 -0.13
CA ARG A 17 -3.23 3.21 0.31
C ARG A 17 -1.81 3.27 0.85
N TYR A 18 -0.93 4.05 0.23
CA TYR A 18 0.25 4.58 0.91
C TYR A 18 0.55 6.01 0.42
N MET A 19 0.63 6.94 1.37
CA MET A 19 0.86 8.36 1.15
C MET A 19 2.32 8.68 1.52
N TRP A 20 3.22 8.51 0.55
CA TRP A 20 4.57 9.08 0.44
C TRP A 20 4.80 9.33 -1.06
N TRP A 21 4.44 10.55 -1.47
CA TRP A 21 3.52 10.75 -2.59
C TRP A 21 4.14 10.63 -4.01
N THR A 22 5.48 10.65 -4.18
CA THR A 22 6.09 10.49 -5.54
C THR A 22 6.90 9.21 -5.75
N GLU A 23 7.57 8.68 -4.72
CA GLU A 23 8.38 7.46 -4.87
C GLU A 23 7.51 6.19 -4.82
N GLN A 24 6.47 6.17 -3.97
CA GLN A 24 5.59 5.00 -3.82
C GLN A 24 4.71 4.76 -5.05
N GLU A 25 4.13 5.80 -5.63
CA GLU A 25 3.32 5.67 -6.85
C GLU A 25 4.14 5.12 -8.02
N SER A 26 5.42 5.45 -8.08
CA SER A 26 6.32 4.89 -9.08
C SER A 26 6.59 3.40 -8.89
N ASN A 27 6.62 2.93 -7.63
CA ASN A 27 6.78 1.52 -7.29
C ASN A 27 5.51 0.73 -7.64
N VAL A 28 4.33 1.30 -7.33
CA VAL A 28 3.02 0.73 -7.67
C VAL A 28 2.84 0.68 -9.19
N ALA A 29 3.19 1.74 -9.91
CA ALA A 29 3.14 1.75 -11.38
C ALA A 29 4.08 0.69 -12.00
N ALA A 30 5.30 0.54 -11.47
CA ALA A 30 6.23 -0.50 -11.91
C ALA A 30 5.69 -1.91 -11.61
N MET A 31 5.05 -2.11 -10.47
CA MET A 31 4.37 -3.37 -10.12
C MET A 31 3.26 -3.69 -11.12
N PHE A 32 2.40 -2.72 -11.47
CA PHE A 32 1.33 -2.97 -12.45
C PHE A 32 1.86 -3.24 -13.86
N LEU A 33 2.90 -2.53 -14.29
CA LEU A 33 3.59 -2.83 -15.55
C LEU A 33 4.14 -4.25 -15.55
N TYR A 34 4.77 -4.68 -14.47
CA TYR A 34 5.26 -6.05 -14.32
C TYR A 34 4.13 -7.07 -14.34
N ALA A 35 3.05 -6.81 -13.59
CA ALA A 35 1.91 -7.71 -13.48
C ALA A 35 1.25 -7.95 -14.84
N VAL A 36 0.98 -6.89 -15.61
CA VAL A 36 0.35 -7.01 -16.94
C VAL A 36 1.20 -7.84 -17.91
N GLN A 37 2.52 -7.74 -17.83
CA GLN A 37 3.43 -8.48 -18.72
C GLN A 37 3.54 -9.97 -18.34
N ASN A 38 3.59 -10.27 -17.04
CA ASN A 38 3.82 -11.65 -16.55
C ASN A 38 2.54 -12.44 -16.26
N THR A 39 1.37 -11.79 -16.22
CA THR A 39 0.08 -12.44 -15.97
C THR A 39 -0.80 -12.46 -17.22
N PRO A 40 -1.89 -13.26 -17.28
CA PRO A 40 -2.84 -13.22 -18.39
C PRO A 40 -3.70 -11.94 -18.44
N ILE A 41 -3.51 -10.99 -17.51
CA ILE A 41 -4.31 -9.77 -17.43
C ILE A 41 -4.01 -8.85 -18.61
N LYS A 42 -5.03 -8.49 -19.38
CA LYS A 42 -4.89 -7.65 -20.58
C LYS A 42 -4.73 -6.17 -20.28
N THR A 43 -5.45 -5.68 -19.28
CA THR A 43 -5.47 -4.26 -18.92
C THR A 43 -5.68 -4.10 -17.42
N ILE A 44 -4.92 -3.21 -16.81
CA ILE A 44 -5.12 -2.75 -15.43
C ILE A 44 -5.42 -1.25 -15.48
N THR A 45 -6.43 -0.81 -14.75
CA THR A 45 -6.79 0.60 -14.57
C THR A 45 -6.71 0.94 -13.09
N HIS A 46 -5.87 1.92 -12.76
CA HIS A 46 -5.71 2.45 -11.43
C HIS A 46 -6.35 3.84 -11.39
N ASN A 47 -7.46 3.99 -10.66
CA ASN A 47 -8.18 5.25 -10.52
C ASN A 47 -7.91 5.86 -9.14
N PHE A 48 -7.66 7.16 -9.10
CA PHE A 48 -7.45 7.92 -7.87
C PHE A 48 -8.74 8.65 -7.48
N LEU A 49 -9.20 8.43 -6.25
CA LEU A 49 -10.44 9.04 -5.76
C LEU A 49 -10.30 10.56 -5.61
N GLU A 50 -11.38 11.29 -5.88
CA GLU A 50 -11.50 12.72 -5.56
C GLU A 50 -12.00 12.88 -4.12
N SER A 51 -11.61 13.97 -3.46
CA SER A 51 -12.08 14.30 -2.11
C SER A 51 -13.61 14.53 -2.10
N GLY A 52 -14.29 14.09 -1.02
CA GLY A 52 -15.72 14.38 -0.79
C GLY A 52 -16.66 13.17 -0.66
N HIS A 53 -16.23 11.96 -1.02
CA HIS A 53 -17.06 10.75 -0.91
C HIS A 53 -16.28 9.50 -0.47
N SER A 54 -15.49 9.61 0.60
CA SER A 54 -14.60 8.55 1.07
C SER A 54 -15.29 7.51 1.96
N HIS A 55 -16.40 6.91 1.50
CA HIS A 55 -16.89 5.70 2.15
C HIS A 55 -16.12 4.49 1.59
N MET A 56 -15.06 4.06 2.28
CA MET A 56 -14.28 2.90 1.84
C MET A 56 -14.78 1.63 2.51
N GLU A 57 -14.93 0.54 1.75
CA GLU A 57 -15.28 -0.77 2.31
C GLU A 57 -14.29 -1.22 3.40
N VAL A 58 -13.04 -0.73 3.32
CA VAL A 58 -11.98 -1.02 4.28
C VAL A 58 -12.32 -0.50 5.67
N ASP A 59 -13.07 0.59 5.79
CA ASP A 59 -13.43 1.19 7.08
C ASP A 59 -14.42 0.28 7.82
N SER A 60 -15.34 -0.35 7.08
CA SER A 60 -16.24 -1.37 7.63
C SER A 60 -15.46 -2.60 8.13
N MET A 61 -14.42 -3.01 7.39
CA MET A 61 -13.55 -4.11 7.79
C MET A 61 -12.78 -3.78 9.08
N HIS A 62 -12.17 -2.60 9.17
CA HIS A 62 -11.45 -2.16 10.38
C HIS A 62 -12.38 -2.08 11.58
N ALA A 63 -13.57 -1.48 11.44
CA ALA A 63 -14.55 -1.40 12.51
C ALA A 63 -14.96 -2.79 13.03
N ALA A 64 -15.16 -3.76 12.13
CA ALA A 64 -15.50 -5.13 12.51
C ALA A 64 -14.36 -5.83 13.28
N ILE A 65 -13.12 -5.63 12.85
CA ILE A 65 -11.93 -6.20 13.50
C ILE A 65 -11.71 -5.58 14.88
N GLU A 66 -11.87 -4.26 15.01
CA GLU A 66 -11.72 -3.55 16.28
C GLU A 66 -12.78 -3.98 17.31
N CYS A 67 -14.01 -4.22 16.86
CA CYS A 67 -15.06 -4.79 17.70
C CYS A 67 -14.68 -6.18 18.22
N GLU A 68 -14.21 -7.09 17.35
CA GLU A 68 -13.85 -8.45 17.76
C GLU A 68 -12.60 -8.47 18.66
N LYS A 69 -11.62 -7.61 18.40
CA LYS A 69 -10.40 -7.47 19.22
C LYS A 69 -10.72 -7.19 20.69
N LYS A 70 -11.80 -6.46 21.00
CA LYS A 70 -12.19 -6.14 22.39
C LYS A 70 -12.52 -7.40 23.21
N HIS A 71 -12.87 -8.50 22.56
CA HIS A 71 -13.29 -9.74 23.22
C HIS A 71 -12.21 -10.83 23.26
N VAL A 72 -11.10 -10.63 22.56
CA VAL A 72 -10.04 -11.64 22.41
C VAL A 72 -8.71 -11.06 22.89
N PRO A 73 -8.09 -11.62 23.94
CA PRO A 73 -6.74 -11.23 24.32
C PRO A 73 -5.75 -11.61 23.22
N VAL A 74 -4.83 -10.69 22.90
CA VAL A 74 -3.84 -10.88 21.83
C VAL A 74 -2.46 -10.97 22.45
N TYR A 75 -1.81 -12.12 22.28
CA TYR A 75 -0.44 -12.36 22.75
C TYR A 75 0.53 -12.62 21.62
N THR A 76 0.07 -12.98 20.42
CA THR A 76 0.90 -13.24 19.25
C THR A 76 0.32 -12.66 17.97
N VAL A 77 1.13 -12.58 16.92
CA VAL A 77 0.65 -12.19 15.59
C VAL A 77 -0.30 -13.24 14.99
N LEU A 78 -0.21 -14.49 15.44
CA LEU A 78 -1.11 -15.56 14.98
C LEU A 78 -2.53 -15.38 15.53
N ASP A 79 -2.69 -14.78 16.71
CA ASP A 79 -4.01 -14.53 17.30
C ASP A 79 -4.83 -13.58 16.43
N TRP A 80 -4.16 -12.65 15.72
CA TRP A 80 -4.81 -11.78 14.75
C TRP A 80 -5.46 -12.55 13.61
N ILE A 81 -4.92 -13.70 13.20
CA ILE A 81 -5.54 -14.54 12.18
C ILE A 81 -6.94 -15.00 12.64
N THR A 82 -7.05 -15.37 13.92
CA THR A 82 -8.33 -15.76 14.52
C THR A 82 -9.28 -14.58 14.63
N ILE A 83 -8.80 -13.42 15.07
CA ILE A 83 -9.60 -12.18 15.16
C ILE A 83 -10.16 -11.81 13.78
N PHE A 84 -9.31 -11.81 12.75
CA PHE A 84 -9.74 -11.47 11.40
C PHE A 84 -10.79 -12.45 10.86
N ARG A 85 -10.63 -13.76 11.09
CA ARG A 85 -11.66 -14.73 10.68
C ARG A 85 -12.98 -14.53 11.43
N ARG A 86 -12.94 -14.14 12.70
CA ARG A 86 -14.12 -13.96 13.55
C ARG A 86 -14.82 -12.62 13.37
N ALA A 87 -14.09 -11.58 12.96
CA ALA A 87 -14.59 -10.21 12.81
C ALA A 87 -15.88 -10.12 11.98
N ARG A 88 -16.10 -11.03 11.02
CA ARG A 88 -17.32 -11.08 10.21
C ARG A 88 -18.05 -12.42 10.35
N ARG A 89 -19.18 -12.40 11.07
CA ARG A 89 -19.99 -13.61 11.32
C ARG A 89 -20.61 -14.22 10.06
N LYS A 90 -21.11 -13.37 9.15
CA LYS A 90 -21.68 -13.79 7.85
C LYS A 90 -20.65 -13.53 6.76
N ARG A 91 -20.07 -14.61 6.22
CA ARG A 91 -18.92 -14.61 5.29
C ARG A 91 -17.61 -14.15 5.96
N PRO A 92 -16.96 -15.03 6.74
CA PRO A 92 -15.65 -14.78 7.34
C PRO A 92 -14.62 -14.30 6.33
N TYR A 93 -13.66 -13.48 6.77
CA TYR A 93 -12.55 -13.05 5.92
C TYR A 93 -11.61 -14.22 5.63
N GLU A 94 -11.11 -14.29 4.39
CA GLU A 94 -10.01 -15.17 4.05
C GLU A 94 -8.71 -14.50 4.46
N VAL A 95 -7.98 -15.18 5.35
CA VAL A 95 -6.76 -14.66 5.96
C VAL A 95 -5.60 -15.51 5.47
N ASN A 96 -4.77 -14.90 4.61
CA ASN A 96 -3.58 -15.54 4.07
C ASN A 96 -2.34 -15.05 4.81
N ASN A 97 -1.58 -16.00 5.34
CA ASN A 97 -0.38 -15.74 6.11
C ASN A 97 0.83 -15.73 5.17
N LEU A 98 1.47 -14.56 5.03
CA LEU A 98 2.60 -14.41 4.13
C LEU A 98 3.92 -14.64 4.86
N HIS A 99 4.81 -15.36 4.19
CA HIS A 99 6.19 -15.55 4.62
C HIS A 99 7.14 -14.54 3.95
N ASN A 100 8.38 -14.46 4.42
CA ASN A 100 9.38 -13.51 3.92
C ASN A 100 9.67 -13.72 2.42
N ASP A 101 9.51 -14.96 1.96
CA ASP A 101 9.70 -15.36 0.56
C ASP A 101 8.64 -14.82 -0.40
N ASP A 102 7.48 -14.42 0.12
CA ASP A 102 6.37 -13.89 -0.70
C ASP A 102 6.52 -12.40 -1.00
N PHE A 103 7.44 -11.70 -0.31
CA PHE A 103 7.66 -10.28 -0.49
C PHE A 103 8.67 -10.01 -1.60
N LEU A 104 8.27 -9.15 -2.54
CA LEU A 104 9.02 -8.82 -3.74
C LEU A 104 9.44 -7.35 -3.72
N ASP A 105 10.65 -7.05 -4.20
CA ASP A 105 11.20 -5.70 -4.22
C ASP A 105 10.80 -4.96 -5.50
N PHE A 106 9.74 -4.16 -5.39
CA PHE A 106 9.29 -3.28 -6.48
C PHE A 106 10.02 -1.95 -6.54
N GLN A 107 10.77 -1.56 -5.51
CA GLN A 107 11.55 -0.31 -5.52
C GLN A 107 12.76 -0.43 -6.44
N MET A 108 13.49 -1.55 -6.37
CA MET A 108 14.57 -1.85 -7.32
C MET A 108 14.05 -1.95 -8.75
N LEU A 109 12.87 -2.57 -8.92
CA LEU A 109 12.22 -2.68 -10.22
C LEU A 109 11.82 -1.31 -10.78
N ALA A 110 11.24 -0.43 -9.97
CA ALA A 110 10.88 0.91 -10.39
C ALA A 110 12.10 1.74 -10.77
N ARG A 111 13.22 1.60 -10.04
CA ARG A 111 14.49 2.26 -10.38
C ARG A 111 15.07 1.79 -11.72
N SER A 112 14.86 0.53 -12.10
CA SER A 112 15.35 -0.02 -13.36
C SER A 112 14.44 0.34 -14.54
N ILE A 113 13.12 0.25 -14.36
CA ILE A 113 12.12 0.44 -15.41
C ILE A 113 11.77 1.91 -15.64
N MET A 114 11.46 2.65 -14.57
CA MET A 114 10.80 3.95 -14.66
C MET A 114 11.84 5.07 -14.82
N LYS A 115 12.51 5.10 -15.97
CA LYS A 115 13.60 6.05 -16.26
C LYS A 115 13.08 7.42 -16.69
N ASN A 116 12.07 7.44 -17.57
CA ASN A 116 11.40 8.68 -17.95
C ASN A 116 10.07 8.81 -17.19
N ARG A 117 10.01 9.83 -16.33
CA ARG A 117 8.79 10.17 -15.56
C ARG A 117 8.33 11.61 -15.81
N LYS A 118 9.16 12.43 -16.45
CA LYS A 118 8.93 13.88 -16.48
C LYS A 118 8.24 14.34 -17.75
N ARG A 119 8.39 13.59 -18.86
CA ARG A 119 7.90 14.00 -20.17
C ARG A 119 7.05 12.92 -20.81
N ASP A 120 5.94 13.37 -21.37
CA ASP A 120 5.01 12.59 -22.19
C ASP A 120 5.61 12.31 -23.58
N HIS A 121 4.95 11.45 -24.37
CA HIS A 121 5.33 11.21 -25.76
C HIS A 121 5.44 12.50 -26.59
N ASP A 122 4.55 13.46 -26.34
CA ASP A 122 4.48 14.74 -27.07
C ASP A 122 5.44 15.80 -26.48
N GLY A 123 6.30 15.43 -25.54
CA GLY A 123 7.27 16.34 -24.90
C GLY A 123 6.70 17.21 -23.78
N ASN A 124 5.40 17.11 -23.51
CA ASN A 124 4.73 17.82 -22.42
C ASN A 124 5.20 17.35 -21.04
N ILE A 125 5.26 18.27 -20.08
CA ILE A 125 5.61 17.92 -18.69
C ILE A 125 4.43 17.18 -18.04
N VAL A 126 4.72 16.02 -17.47
CA VAL A 126 3.72 15.20 -16.76
C VAL A 126 3.72 15.61 -15.29
N ASN A 127 2.59 16.17 -14.83
CA ASN A 127 2.38 16.37 -13.41
C ASN A 127 1.66 15.17 -12.82
N TRP A 128 2.40 14.32 -12.09
CA TRP A 128 1.84 13.13 -11.46
C TRP A 128 0.75 13.46 -10.43
N LEU A 129 0.80 14.65 -9.79
CA LEU A 129 -0.18 15.12 -8.80
C LEU A 129 -1.59 15.23 -9.33
N LEU A 130 -1.70 15.55 -10.62
CA LEU A 130 -2.98 15.81 -11.25
C LEU A 130 -3.52 14.59 -11.98
N ILE A 131 -2.82 13.46 -11.92
CA ILE A 131 -3.27 12.23 -12.58
C ILE A 131 -4.41 11.62 -11.76
N LYS A 132 -5.58 11.51 -12.40
CA LYS A 132 -6.75 10.87 -11.80
C LYS A 132 -6.88 9.39 -12.16
N CYS A 133 -6.20 8.96 -13.23
CA CYS A 133 -6.24 7.59 -13.66
C CYS A 133 -5.03 7.20 -14.50
N LEU A 134 -4.50 6.02 -14.19
CA LEU A 134 -3.43 5.35 -14.90
C LEU A 134 -3.96 4.05 -15.51
N ARG A 135 -3.54 3.75 -16.74
CA ARG A 135 -3.92 2.54 -17.46
C ARG A 135 -2.67 1.86 -18.02
N TYR A 136 -2.64 0.55 -17.85
CA TYR A 136 -1.55 -0.32 -18.26
C TYR A 136 -2.12 -1.39 -19.18
N GLN A 137 -1.53 -1.59 -20.37
CA GLN A 137 -2.01 -2.56 -21.36
C GLN A 137 -0.89 -3.53 -21.73
N LYS A 138 -1.27 -4.79 -21.99
CA LYS A 138 -0.31 -5.83 -22.35
C LYS A 138 0.32 -5.60 -23.72
N ASP A 139 -0.49 -5.11 -24.67
CA ASP A 139 -0.10 -4.82 -26.05
C ASP A 139 0.89 -3.65 -26.16
N LEU A 140 0.98 -2.81 -25.13
CA LEU A 140 1.83 -1.62 -25.09
C LEU A 140 2.84 -1.71 -23.92
N PRO A 141 3.86 -2.58 -24.01
CA PRO A 141 4.85 -2.73 -22.96
C PRO A 141 5.64 -1.43 -22.76
N GLY A 142 5.78 -0.99 -21.50
CA GLY A 142 6.55 0.20 -21.16
C GLY A 142 5.86 1.53 -21.44
N ILE A 143 4.59 1.51 -21.87
CA ILE A 143 3.77 2.71 -22.03
C ILE A 143 2.74 2.75 -20.89
N ILE A 144 2.73 3.87 -20.17
CA ILE A 144 1.70 4.18 -19.20
C ILE A 144 0.74 5.18 -19.83
N GLN A 145 -0.53 4.81 -19.90
CA GLN A 145 -1.60 5.70 -20.31
C GLN A 145 -2.12 6.46 -19.10
N TYR A 146 -2.31 7.77 -19.20
CA TYR A 146 -2.80 8.58 -18.09
C TYR A 146 -3.82 9.63 -18.53
N ARG A 147 -4.68 10.06 -17.60
CA ARG A 147 -5.63 11.16 -17.79
C ARG A 147 -5.68 12.06 -16.54
N HIS A 148 -5.84 13.36 -16.74
CA HIS A 148 -5.99 14.35 -15.67
C HIS A 148 -7.46 14.54 -15.26
N ARG A 149 -8.40 14.39 -16.19
CA ARG A 149 -9.84 14.31 -15.89
C ARG A 149 -10.41 12.99 -16.37
N TYR A 150 -11.49 12.54 -15.74
CA TYR A 150 -12.15 11.29 -16.11
C TYR A 150 -12.70 11.30 -17.55
N THR A 151 -13.05 12.47 -18.06
CA THR A 151 -13.60 12.70 -19.40
C THR A 151 -12.54 12.83 -20.49
N ASP A 152 -11.28 13.03 -20.13
CA ASP A 152 -10.22 13.32 -21.09
C ASP A 152 -9.74 12.06 -21.82
N GLN A 153 -9.18 12.27 -23.01
CA GLN A 153 -8.48 11.20 -23.74
C GLN A 153 -7.17 10.83 -23.04
N TYR A 154 -6.78 9.55 -23.18
CA TYR A 154 -5.55 9.03 -22.60
C TYR A 154 -4.31 9.58 -23.31
N ARG A 155 -3.42 10.20 -22.54
CA ARG A 155 -2.05 10.56 -22.92
C ARG A 155 -1.08 9.42 -22.61
N ARG A 156 0.13 9.42 -23.19
CA ARG A 156 1.00 8.22 -23.24
C ARG A 156 2.45 8.49 -22.85
N ILE A 157 2.82 8.06 -21.65
CA ILE A 157 4.19 8.18 -21.17
C ILE A 157 4.95 6.91 -21.52
N ASN A 158 6.02 7.03 -22.29
CA ASN A 158 6.99 5.94 -22.44
C ASN A 158 7.98 6.00 -21.27
N VAL A 159 7.93 4.98 -20.40
CA VAL A 159 8.76 4.91 -19.19
C VAL A 159 10.07 4.17 -19.40
N PHE A 160 10.16 3.31 -20.43
CA PHE A 160 11.39 2.59 -20.77
C PHE A 160 12.42 3.53 -21.40
N ASN A 161 13.70 3.15 -21.31
CA ASN A 161 14.74 3.83 -22.08
C ASN A 161 14.53 3.65 -23.58
N ARG A 162 14.98 4.62 -24.37
CA ARG A 162 15.15 4.46 -25.82
C ARG A 162 16.19 3.35 -26.05
N GLY A 163 15.76 2.16 -26.46
CA GLY A 163 16.63 1.00 -26.66
C GLY A 163 15.94 -0.34 -26.35
N ARG A 164 16.74 -1.38 -26.12
CA ARG A 164 16.23 -2.74 -25.82
C ARG A 164 15.36 -2.71 -24.55
N PRO A 165 14.16 -3.32 -24.57
CA PRO A 165 13.31 -3.39 -23.39
C PRO A 165 14.06 -4.08 -22.24
N PRO A 166 14.00 -3.53 -21.01
CA PRO A 166 14.69 -4.11 -19.87
C PRO A 166 14.10 -5.48 -19.54
N ILE A 167 14.98 -6.44 -19.23
CA ILE A 167 14.53 -7.73 -18.68
C ILE A 167 13.98 -7.47 -17.29
N LEU A 168 12.72 -7.81 -17.08
CA LEU A 168 12.01 -7.59 -15.82
C LEU A 168 12.37 -8.71 -14.84
N VAL A 169 13.51 -8.60 -14.16
CA VAL A 169 13.89 -9.54 -13.10
C VAL A 169 13.39 -9.00 -11.77
N LEU A 170 12.47 -9.74 -11.15
CA LEU A 170 11.94 -9.41 -9.83
C LEU A 170 12.77 -10.13 -8.76
N GLN A 171 13.22 -9.38 -7.76
CA GLN A 171 14.01 -9.91 -6.65
C GLN A 171 13.15 -9.99 -5.39
N LYS A 172 13.49 -10.93 -4.50
CA LYS A 172 12.87 -11.01 -3.18
C LYS A 172 13.28 -9.79 -2.35
N ALA A 173 12.31 -9.17 -1.67
CA ALA A 173 12.56 -8.04 -0.77
C ALA A 173 13.34 -8.45 0.48
N TYR A 174 13.11 -9.68 0.96
CA TYR A 174 13.74 -10.20 2.17
C TYR A 174 14.40 -11.55 1.89
N LYS A 175 15.60 -11.75 2.45
CA LYS A 175 16.33 -13.03 2.39
C LYS A 175 16.15 -13.86 3.66
N SER A 176 15.77 -13.21 4.75
CA SER A 176 15.61 -13.80 6.07
C SER A 176 14.62 -12.98 6.88
N LEU A 177 14.29 -13.45 8.09
CA LEU A 177 13.44 -12.71 9.03
C LEU A 177 14.05 -11.35 9.35
N ILE A 178 13.21 -10.31 9.32
CA ILE A 178 13.61 -8.95 9.68
C ILE A 178 13.92 -8.93 11.18
N PRO A 179 15.16 -8.58 11.59
CA PRO A 179 15.51 -8.50 13.00
C PRO A 179 14.82 -7.32 13.67
N ILE A 180 14.42 -7.51 14.93
CA ILE A 180 13.88 -6.43 15.77
C ILE A 180 15.01 -5.64 16.42
N CYS A 181 14.74 -4.39 16.82
CA CYS A 181 15.71 -3.60 17.56
C CYS A 181 15.90 -4.17 18.99
N LYS A 182 17.07 -3.92 19.57
CA LYS A 182 17.40 -4.39 20.93
C LYS A 182 16.46 -3.83 21.99
N ALA A 183 16.07 -2.55 21.86
CA ALA A 183 15.13 -1.90 22.78
C ALA A 183 13.79 -2.65 22.81
N LYS A 184 13.19 -2.87 21.64
CA LYS A 184 11.93 -3.60 21.49
C LYS A 184 12.03 -5.04 22.02
N LYS A 185 13.14 -5.74 21.76
CA LYS A 185 13.34 -7.09 22.33
C LYS A 185 13.38 -7.06 23.85
N ASN A 186 14.09 -6.10 24.44
CA ASN A 186 14.15 -5.97 25.89
C ASN A 186 12.76 -5.72 26.47
N ASP A 187 11.95 -4.87 25.84
CA ASP A 187 10.59 -4.60 26.30
C ASP A 187 9.66 -5.82 26.17
N LEU A 188 9.77 -6.59 25.08
CA LEU A 188 9.04 -7.87 24.94
C LEU A 188 9.44 -8.89 26.01
N VAL A 189 10.74 -8.97 26.33
CA VAL A 189 11.23 -9.85 27.41
C VAL A 189 10.75 -9.36 28.78
N LYS A 190 10.68 -8.03 29.02
CA LYS A 190 10.08 -7.49 30.25
C LYS A 190 8.62 -7.92 30.39
N LEU A 191 7.82 -7.84 29.33
CA LEU A 191 6.42 -8.31 29.34
C LEU A 191 6.30 -9.81 29.62
N CYS A 192 7.27 -10.61 29.16
CA CYS A 192 7.36 -12.02 29.53
C CYS A 192 7.66 -12.18 31.03
N THR A 193 8.64 -11.45 31.57
CA THR A 193 9.01 -11.54 33.00
C THR A 193 7.91 -11.05 33.95
N GLN A 194 7.10 -10.10 33.51
CA GLN A 194 5.96 -9.58 34.29
C GLN A 194 4.74 -10.53 34.27
N GLY A 195 4.80 -11.63 33.51
CA GLY A 195 3.69 -12.59 33.41
C GLY A 195 2.50 -12.09 32.59
N VAL A 196 2.62 -10.96 31.89
CA VAL A 196 1.57 -10.44 30.99
C VAL A 196 1.40 -11.37 29.78
N ILE A 197 2.52 -11.91 29.29
CA ILE A 197 2.53 -12.90 28.21
C ILE A 197 2.59 -14.31 28.83
N PRO A 198 1.75 -15.26 28.38
CA PRO A 198 1.79 -16.66 28.84
C PRO A 198 3.17 -17.32 28.66
N ASN A 199 3.57 -18.15 29.62
CA ASN A 199 4.91 -18.77 29.68
C ASN A 199 5.24 -19.60 28.42
N GLU A 200 4.24 -20.25 27.83
CA GLU A 200 4.36 -21.05 26.61
C GLU A 200 4.95 -20.26 25.43
N LEU A 201 4.73 -18.93 25.39
CA LEU A 201 5.16 -18.05 24.32
C LEU A 201 6.54 -17.41 24.59
N HIS A 202 7.09 -17.54 25.79
CA HIS A 202 8.34 -16.88 26.17
C HIS A 202 9.52 -17.35 25.33
N LEU A 203 9.57 -18.64 25.00
CA LEU A 203 10.62 -19.21 24.15
C LEU A 203 10.63 -18.55 22.76
N TRP A 204 9.44 -18.35 22.18
CA TRP A 204 9.29 -17.71 20.88
C TRP A 204 9.82 -16.26 20.91
N TYR A 205 9.39 -15.45 21.88
CA TYR A 205 9.85 -14.07 22.02
C TYR A 205 11.36 -13.95 22.24
N LYS A 206 11.96 -14.86 23.01
CA LYS A 206 13.41 -14.91 23.23
C LYS A 206 14.18 -15.29 21.96
N SER A 207 13.61 -16.14 21.12
CA SER A 207 14.22 -16.60 19.86
C SER A 207 14.24 -15.56 18.72
N LEU A 208 13.52 -14.45 18.87
CA LEU A 208 13.43 -13.43 17.81
C LEU A 208 14.81 -12.82 17.46
N PRO A 209 15.16 -12.71 16.17
CA PRO A 209 16.44 -12.15 15.72
C PRO A 209 16.54 -10.67 16.09
N THR A 210 17.73 -10.20 16.48
CA THR A 210 17.94 -8.83 16.98
C THR A 210 19.07 -8.14 16.24
N SER A 211 18.91 -6.86 15.94
CA SER A 211 19.95 -6.02 15.35
C SER A 211 20.03 -4.68 16.06
N ASN A 212 21.25 -4.16 16.20
CA ASN A 212 21.50 -2.82 16.74
C ASN A 212 21.19 -1.70 15.72
N GLN A 213 21.13 -2.04 14.43
CA GLN A 213 20.87 -1.08 13.34
C GLN A 213 19.38 -1.00 12.95
N ALA A 214 18.54 -1.88 13.49
CA ALA A 214 17.11 -1.86 13.22
C ALA A 214 16.48 -0.65 13.91
N LYS A 215 15.87 0.27 13.14
CA LYS A 215 15.06 1.36 13.67
C LYS A 215 13.65 0.85 13.97
N ASP A 216 13.14 1.14 15.16
CA ASP A 216 11.74 0.89 15.52
C ASP A 216 10.90 2.08 15.09
N SER A 217 10.57 2.14 13.82
CA SER A 217 9.72 3.19 13.26
C SER A 217 8.56 2.54 12.53
N VAL A 218 7.35 2.73 13.08
CA VAL A 218 6.12 2.64 12.30
C VAL A 218 6.17 3.81 11.32
N PRO A 219 5.96 3.64 10.00
CA PRO A 219 5.76 4.79 9.12
C PRO A 219 4.57 5.57 9.67
N GLU A 220 4.80 6.79 10.16
CA GLU A 220 3.72 7.60 10.71
C GLU A 220 2.64 7.84 9.64
N PRO A 221 1.34 7.65 9.95
CA PRO A 221 0.30 8.17 9.08
C PRO A 221 0.38 9.69 9.12
N ALA A 222 0.66 10.31 7.97
CA ALA A 222 0.72 11.76 7.84
C ALA A 222 -0.63 12.38 8.25
N GLN A 223 -0.54 13.45 9.05
CA GLN A 223 -1.66 14.28 9.49
C GLN A 223 -2.51 14.69 8.29
N THR A 224 -3.83 14.55 8.43
CA THR A 224 -4.80 15.16 7.53
C THR A 224 -4.67 16.67 7.68
N ASP A 225 -4.11 17.32 6.67
CA ASP A 225 -4.19 18.77 6.53
C ASP A 225 -5.66 19.10 6.26
N SER A 226 -6.37 19.53 7.29
CA SER A 226 -7.70 20.10 7.16
C SER A 226 -7.53 21.43 6.45
N GLY A 227 -7.73 21.43 5.13
CA GLY A 227 -7.94 22.66 4.38
C GLY A 227 -9.18 23.36 4.91
N GLU A 228 -8.98 24.40 5.70
CA GLU A 228 -9.96 25.45 5.88
C GLU A 228 -9.92 26.32 4.62
N ASP A 229 -10.77 26.01 3.66
CA ASP A 229 -11.21 26.94 2.63
C ASP A 229 -12.71 27.19 2.87
N ASP A 230 -13.04 28.31 3.51
CA ASP A 230 -14.34 28.96 3.35
C ASP A 230 -14.08 30.38 2.79
N ASP A 231 -14.12 30.46 1.47
CA ASP A 231 -14.46 31.67 0.73
C ASP A 231 -15.98 31.91 0.88
N GLU A 232 -16.39 33.11 1.31
CA GLU A 232 -17.63 33.68 0.77
C GLU A 232 -17.48 35.17 0.49
N SER A 233 -17.76 35.48 -0.78
CA SER A 233 -17.66 36.74 -1.50
C SER A 233 -18.74 37.75 -1.11
N GLY A 234 -18.46 39.03 -1.35
CA GLY A 234 -19.23 40.15 -0.83
C GLY A 234 -20.52 40.54 -1.56
N SER A 235 -21.19 41.56 -1.01
CA SER A 235 -22.07 42.48 -1.75
C SER A 235 -22.46 43.71 -0.89
N GLY A 236 -22.19 44.92 -1.40
CA GLY A 236 -23.14 46.04 -1.46
C GLY A 236 -23.33 46.99 -0.27
N ASN A 237 -22.93 48.25 -0.49
CA ASN A 237 -23.51 49.56 -0.08
C ASN A 237 -24.02 49.80 1.36
N ASP A 238 -23.59 50.92 1.96
CA ASP A 238 -24.42 52.13 2.09
C ASP A 238 -23.61 53.35 2.58
N THR A 239 -24.06 54.52 2.11
CA THR A 239 -23.83 55.93 2.54
C THR A 239 -23.40 56.13 3.99
N GLU A 240 -22.55 57.10 4.34
CA GLU A 240 -22.75 58.57 4.27
C GLU A 240 -21.40 59.32 4.36
#